data_AF-A0A7S0X218-F1
#
_entry.id   AF-A0A7S0X218-F1
#
_cell.length_a   1.000
_cell.length_b   1.000
_cell.length_c   1.000
_cell.angle_alpha   90.00
_cell.angle_beta   90.00
_cell.angle_gamma   90.00
#
_symmetry.space_group_name_H-M   'P 1'
#
loop_
_entity.id
_entity.type
_entity.pdbx_description
1 polymer ?
#
loop_
_entity_poly.entity_id
_entity_poly.type
_entity_poly.pdbx_seq_one_letter_code
_entity_poly.pdbx_strand_id
1 'polypeptide(L)'
;DGRIKPDLMAPGESIFSAKPLTAAQAAPGGDTCQTTRMSGTSMATPLAAGAVTLLRQYFVDGYYPSGVKTASNATIPSAALLKAVLVNGATAMEGYESTGGPIEPPPSSRQGW
;
A
#
# COMPACT_ATOMS: atom_id res chain seq x y z
N ASP A 1 2.75 -2.83 25.68
CA ASP A 1 1.39 -2.33 25.99
C ASP A 1 0.28 -3.12 25.27
N GLY A 2 0.58 -4.31 24.72
CA GLY A 2 -0.44 -5.22 24.16
C GLY A 2 -1.00 -4.83 22.78
N ARG A 3 -0.56 -3.71 22.18
CA ARG A 3 -1.03 -3.30 20.85
C ARG A 3 -0.39 -4.16 19.76
N ILE A 4 -1.21 -4.59 18.79
CA ILE A 4 -0.75 -5.34 17.61
C ILE A 4 -0.30 -4.37 16.52
N LYS A 5 0.89 -4.64 15.97
CA LYS A 5 1.46 -3.98 14.78
C LYS A 5 2.24 -5.01 13.97
N PRO A 6 2.34 -4.87 12.62
CA PRO A 6 1.86 -3.75 11.79
C PRO A 6 0.33 -3.66 11.67
N ASP A 7 -0.20 -2.60 11.04
CA ASP A 7 -1.65 -2.52 10.77
C ASP A 7 -2.06 -3.49 9.65
N LEU A 8 -1.24 -3.59 8.58
CA LEU A 8 -1.44 -4.46 7.41
C LEU A 8 -0.10 -4.67 6.69
N MET A 9 -0.07 -5.57 5.71
CA MET A 9 1.07 -5.81 4.82
C MET A 9 0.83 -5.32 3.40
N ALA A 10 1.91 -4.97 2.70
CA ALA A 10 1.91 -4.69 1.26
C ALA A 10 3.21 -5.22 0.64
N PRO A 11 3.24 -5.52 -0.68
CA PRO A 11 4.43 -6.01 -1.34
C PRO A 11 5.61 -5.05 -1.20
N GLY A 12 6.70 -5.54 -0.63
CA GLY A 12 7.93 -4.77 -0.42
C GLY A 12 9.20 -5.47 -0.90
N GLU A 13 9.12 -6.72 -1.36
CA GLU A 13 10.28 -7.48 -1.83
C GLU A 13 10.40 -7.36 -3.35
N SER A 14 11.62 -7.07 -3.83
CA SER A 14 11.95 -7.08 -5.25
C SER A 14 11.07 -6.18 -6.12
N ILE A 15 10.72 -5.00 -5.58
CA ILE A 15 9.89 -4.00 -6.26
C ILE A 15 10.73 -3.20 -7.24
N PHE A 16 10.32 -3.19 -8.51
CA PHE A 16 10.87 -2.28 -9.52
C PHE A 16 10.17 -0.91 -9.43
N SER A 17 10.94 0.16 -9.28
CA SER A 17 10.42 1.53 -9.26
C SER A 17 11.38 2.50 -9.95
N ALA A 18 10.95 3.74 -10.12
CA ALA A 18 11.71 4.79 -10.77
C ALA A 18 13.04 5.06 -10.04
N LYS A 19 14.11 5.27 -10.81
CA LYS A 19 15.43 5.68 -10.32
C LYS A 19 15.84 6.95 -11.07
N PRO A 20 16.38 7.97 -10.38
CA PRO A 20 16.91 9.13 -11.06
C PRO A 20 18.09 8.76 -11.96
N LEU A 21 18.13 9.36 -13.15
CA LEU A 21 19.28 9.28 -14.04
C LEU A 21 20.45 10.08 -13.45
N THR A 22 21.66 9.59 -13.66
CA THR A 22 22.87 10.41 -13.44
C THR A 22 22.98 11.48 -14.54
N ALA A 23 23.73 12.55 -14.27
CA ALA A 23 23.93 13.63 -15.25
C ALA A 23 24.51 13.14 -16.59
N ALA A 24 25.37 12.11 -16.56
CA ALA A 24 25.92 11.50 -17.77
C ALA A 24 24.85 10.75 -18.59
N GLN A 25 23.92 10.07 -17.92
CA GLN A 25 22.83 9.35 -18.58
C GLN A 25 21.79 10.31 -19.17
N ALA A 26 21.57 11.46 -18.52
CA ALA A 26 20.61 12.49 -18.95
C ALA A 26 21.20 13.55 -19.90
N ALA A 27 22.40 13.32 -20.46
CA ALA A 27 23.02 14.23 -21.43
C ALA A 27 22.15 14.38 -22.71
N PRO A 28 22.35 15.42 -23.55
CA PRO A 28 21.58 15.58 -24.78
C PRO A 28 21.62 14.32 -25.67
N GLY A 29 20.45 13.77 -25.98
CA GLY A 29 20.32 12.49 -26.70
C GLY A 29 20.42 11.23 -25.82
N GLY A 30 20.52 11.39 -24.51
CA GLY A 30 20.55 10.32 -23.51
C GLY A 30 19.18 9.79 -23.10
N ASP A 31 19.16 8.97 -22.05
CA ASP A 31 17.95 8.32 -21.55
C ASP A 31 16.98 9.32 -20.90
N THR A 32 15.70 8.95 -20.87
CA THR A 32 14.64 9.72 -20.19
C THR A 32 13.99 8.98 -19.02
N CYS A 33 14.22 7.67 -18.93
CA CYS A 33 13.57 6.78 -17.95
C CYS A 33 14.57 5.75 -17.43
N GLN A 34 14.63 5.57 -16.10
CA GLN A 34 15.36 4.46 -15.49
C GLN A 34 14.56 3.86 -14.33
N THR A 35 14.70 2.55 -14.16
CA THR A 35 14.14 1.81 -13.03
C THR A 35 15.24 1.14 -12.22
N THR A 36 14.94 0.85 -10.97
CA THR A 36 15.77 0.01 -10.09
C THR A 36 14.90 -0.95 -9.32
N ARG A 37 15.48 -2.10 -8.96
CA ARG A 37 14.85 -3.08 -8.08
C ARG A 37 15.34 -2.88 -6.66
N MET A 38 14.41 -2.74 -5.71
CA MET A 38 14.71 -2.57 -4.29
C MET A 38 13.76 -3.41 -3.43
N SER A 39 14.20 -3.72 -2.22
CA SER A 39 13.42 -4.48 -1.24
C SER A 39 13.39 -3.75 0.10
N GLY A 40 12.24 -3.79 0.79
CA GLY A 40 12.07 -3.27 2.14
C GLY A 40 10.66 -2.74 2.42
N THR A 41 10.38 -2.48 3.70
CA THR A 41 9.12 -1.83 4.12
C THR A 41 8.97 -0.42 3.55
N SER A 42 10.09 0.24 3.22
CA SER A 42 10.10 1.51 2.47
C SER A 42 9.51 1.40 1.06
N MET A 43 9.46 0.19 0.48
CA MET A 43 8.80 -0.07 -0.81
C MET A 43 7.35 -0.52 -0.60
N ALA A 44 7.06 -1.27 0.46
CA ALA A 44 5.68 -1.60 0.83
C ALA A 44 4.83 -0.36 1.19
N THR A 45 5.41 0.61 1.89
CA THR A 45 4.73 1.83 2.36
C THR A 45 4.09 2.64 1.23
N PRO A 46 4.79 3.01 0.13
CA PRO A 46 4.18 3.76 -0.96
C PRO A 46 3.12 2.95 -1.73
N LEU A 47 3.22 1.61 -1.79
CA LEU A 47 2.15 0.78 -2.34
C LEU A 47 0.86 0.92 -1.52
N ALA A 48 0.95 0.76 -0.19
CA ALA A 48 -0.18 0.98 0.70
C ALA A 48 -0.71 2.41 0.61
N ALA A 49 0.17 3.42 0.54
CA ALA A 49 -0.23 4.82 0.39
C ALA A 49 -1.02 5.06 -0.91
N GLY A 50 -0.61 4.45 -2.04
CA GLY A 50 -1.34 4.52 -3.30
C GLY A 50 -2.76 3.95 -3.19
N ALA A 51 -2.91 2.79 -2.55
CA ALA A 51 -4.22 2.18 -2.28
C ALA A 51 -5.10 3.09 -1.41
N VAL A 52 -4.53 3.69 -0.35
CA VAL A 52 -5.24 4.64 0.52
C VAL A 52 -5.69 5.88 -0.26
N THR A 53 -4.86 6.39 -1.18
CA THR A 53 -5.21 7.54 -2.02
C THR A 53 -6.42 7.25 -2.90
N LEU A 54 -6.46 6.09 -3.56
CA LEU A 54 -7.60 5.68 -4.38
C LEU A 54 -8.86 5.49 -3.52
N LEU A 55 -8.72 4.89 -2.34
CA LEU A 55 -9.82 4.73 -1.40
C LEU A 55 -10.34 6.10 -0.92
N ARG A 56 -9.45 7.05 -0.62
CA ARG A 56 -9.85 8.41 -0.26
C ARG A 56 -10.59 9.08 -1.41
N GLN A 57 -10.11 8.94 -2.64
CA GLN A 57 -10.78 9.45 -3.84
C GLN A 57 -12.19 8.86 -3.98
N TYR A 58 -12.38 7.56 -3.70
CA TYR A 58 -13.68 6.89 -3.74
C TYR A 58 -14.73 7.57 -2.85
N PHE A 59 -14.36 7.96 -1.62
CA PHE A 59 -15.25 8.71 -0.73
C PHE A 59 -15.43 10.16 -1.17
N VAL A 60 -14.35 10.85 -1.54
CA VAL A 60 -14.37 12.27 -1.89
C VAL A 60 -15.18 12.52 -3.17
N ASP A 61 -15.11 11.62 -4.14
CA ASP A 61 -15.91 11.71 -5.35
C ASP A 61 -17.37 11.27 -5.16
N GLY A 62 -17.72 10.71 -4.01
CA GLY A 62 -19.09 10.27 -3.71
C GLY A 62 -19.49 8.98 -4.39
N TYR A 63 -18.54 8.04 -4.56
CA TYR A 63 -18.88 6.69 -5.01
C TYR A 63 -19.50 5.84 -3.90
N TYR A 64 -19.08 6.01 -2.65
CA TYR A 64 -19.76 5.36 -1.52
C TYR A 64 -21.13 6.00 -1.27
N PRO A 65 -22.24 5.25 -1.03
CA PRO A 65 -22.29 3.79 -0.88
C PRO A 65 -22.67 3.03 -2.16
N SER A 66 -23.13 3.70 -3.21
CA SER A 66 -23.75 3.05 -4.38
C SER A 66 -22.75 2.46 -5.38
N GLY A 67 -21.47 2.80 -5.29
CA GLY A 67 -20.47 2.55 -6.32
C GLY A 67 -20.61 3.48 -7.54
N VAL A 68 -21.54 4.44 -7.52
CA VAL A 68 -21.79 5.38 -8.61
C VAL A 68 -21.49 6.79 -8.15
N LYS A 69 -20.65 7.51 -8.91
CA LYS A 69 -20.25 8.88 -8.60
C LYS A 69 -21.48 9.78 -8.46
N THR A 70 -21.79 10.17 -7.23
CA THR A 70 -22.97 10.99 -6.90
C THR A 70 -22.54 12.17 -6.04
N ALA A 71 -22.78 13.39 -6.51
CA ALA A 71 -22.28 14.60 -5.85
C ALA A 71 -22.80 14.75 -4.41
N SER A 72 -24.04 14.34 -4.13
CA SER A 72 -24.61 14.38 -2.77
C SER A 72 -23.98 13.35 -1.81
N ASN A 73 -23.27 12.36 -2.32
CA ASN A 73 -22.60 11.33 -1.53
C ASN A 73 -21.12 11.67 -1.24
N ALA A 74 -20.60 12.74 -1.82
CA ALA A 74 -19.22 13.17 -1.63
C ALA A 74 -18.96 13.50 -0.15
N THR A 75 -17.92 12.88 0.42
CA THR A 75 -17.57 13.07 1.83
C THR A 75 -16.05 13.04 2.04
N ILE A 76 -15.57 13.78 3.04
CA ILE A 76 -14.16 13.77 3.43
C ILE A 76 -14.01 12.69 4.52
N PRO A 77 -13.39 11.53 4.21
CA PRO A 77 -13.26 10.45 5.19
C PRO A 77 -12.21 10.80 6.24
N SER A 78 -12.42 10.37 7.48
CA SER A 78 -11.39 10.43 8.52
C SER A 78 -10.28 9.43 8.24
N ALA A 79 -9.07 9.69 8.75
CA ALA A 79 -7.97 8.73 8.66
C ALA A 79 -8.29 7.39 9.34
N ALA A 80 -9.09 7.42 10.42
CA ALA A 80 -9.56 6.22 11.10
C ALA A 80 -10.49 5.39 10.21
N LEU A 81 -11.42 6.02 9.47
CA LEU A 81 -12.29 5.33 8.52
C LEU A 81 -11.48 4.68 7.40
N LEU A 82 -10.52 5.41 6.81
CA LEU A 82 -9.66 4.86 5.76
C LEU A 82 -8.86 3.65 6.25
N LYS A 83 -8.28 3.74 7.46
CA LYS A 83 -7.59 2.60 8.08
C LYS A 83 -8.53 1.42 8.30
N ALA A 84 -9.73 1.66 8.83
CA ALA A 84 -10.70 0.61 9.09
C ALA A 84 -11.10 -0.12 7.81
N VAL A 85 -11.37 0.60 6.73
CA VAL A 85 -11.71 -0.02 5.43
C VAL A 85 -10.56 -0.84 4.88
N LEU A 86 -9.31 -0.36 4.97
CA LEU A 86 -8.14 -1.11 4.51
C LEU A 86 -7.92 -2.39 5.31
N VAL A 87 -7.97 -2.31 6.65
CA VAL A 87 -7.80 -3.45 7.54
C VAL A 87 -8.89 -4.50 7.34
N ASN A 88 -10.15 -4.08 7.18
CA ASN A 88 -11.25 -5.02 6.94
C ASN A 88 -11.27 -5.56 5.50
N GLY A 89 -10.60 -4.89 4.56
CA GLY A 89 -10.45 -5.33 3.17
C GLY A 89 -9.16 -6.09 2.89
N ALA A 90 -8.28 -6.27 3.89
CA ALA A 90 -7.04 -7.01 3.75
C ALA A 90 -7.31 -8.52 3.61
N THR A 91 -6.35 -9.24 3.05
CA THR A 91 -6.40 -10.69 2.89
C THR A 91 -5.39 -11.34 3.82
N ALA A 92 -5.83 -12.30 4.62
CA ALA A 92 -4.94 -13.11 5.45
C ALA A 92 -3.90 -13.81 4.57
N MET A 93 -2.63 -13.60 4.86
CA MET A 93 -1.54 -14.27 4.17
C MET A 93 -1.47 -15.73 4.63
N GLU A 94 -1.22 -16.60 3.67
CA GLU A 94 -0.87 -18.00 3.87
C GLU A 94 0.60 -18.21 3.53
N GLY A 95 1.20 -19.27 4.07
CA GLY A 95 2.57 -19.67 3.78
C GLY A 95 3.44 -19.82 5.02
N TYR A 96 4.75 -19.73 4.81
CA TYR A 96 5.74 -20.07 5.82
C TYR A 96 6.72 -18.92 6.09
N GLU A 97 7.12 -18.88 7.34
CA GLU A 97 8.20 -18.07 7.89
C GLU A 97 9.56 -18.43 7.31
N SER A 98 10.54 -17.54 7.48
CA SER A 98 11.96 -17.91 7.29
C SER A 98 12.44 -19.03 8.22
N THR A 99 11.77 -19.23 9.35
CA THR A 99 12.05 -20.33 10.30
C THR A 99 11.34 -21.64 9.92
N GLY A 100 10.54 -21.65 8.86
CA GLY A 100 9.83 -22.83 8.37
C GLY A 100 8.50 -23.14 9.07
N GLY A 101 8.09 -22.35 10.07
CA GLY A 101 6.75 -22.43 10.64
C GLY A 101 5.70 -21.77 9.73
N PRO A 102 4.41 -22.12 9.83
CA PRO A 102 3.36 -21.38 9.13
C PRO A 102 3.26 -19.96 9.70
N ILE A 103 2.85 -19.00 8.87
CA ILE A 103 2.52 -17.66 9.34
C ILE A 103 1.29 -17.71 10.26
N GLU A 104 1.32 -16.99 11.37
CA GLU A 104 0.19 -16.96 12.30
C GLU A 104 -1.00 -16.17 11.73
N PRO A 105 -2.25 -16.58 12.00
CA PRO A 105 -3.44 -15.91 11.45
C PRO A 105 -3.59 -14.46 11.95
N PRO A 106 -4.22 -13.57 11.18
CA PRO A 106 -4.51 -12.21 11.63
C PRO A 106 -5.57 -12.19 12.75
N PRO A 107 -5.53 -11.21 13.68
CA PRO A 107 -4.51 -10.18 13.77
C PRO A 107 -3.21 -10.69 14.42
N SER A 108 -2.06 -10.32 13.85
CA SER A 108 -0.76 -10.77 14.37
C SER A 108 0.37 -9.76 14.23
N SER A 109 1.47 -10.03 14.96
CA SER A 109 2.64 -9.16 14.95
C SER A 109 3.48 -9.24 13.68
N ARG A 110 3.23 -10.23 12.80
CA ARG A 110 3.96 -10.37 11.53
C ARG A 110 3.19 -9.86 10.32
N GLN A 111 1.87 -10.08 10.28
CA GLN A 111 1.06 -9.68 9.13
C GLN A 111 0.04 -8.57 9.41
N GLY A 112 -0.13 -8.19 10.68
CA GLY A 112 -1.20 -7.27 11.05
C GLY A 112 -2.55 -7.93 10.82
N TRP A 113 -3.46 -7.22 10.15
CA TRP A 113 -4.77 -7.69 9.76
C TRP A 113 -4.81 -8.05 8.28
#